data_AF-A0A3A8PZ00-F1
#
_entry.id   AF-A0A3A8PZ00-F1
#
_cell.length_a   1.000
_cell.length_b   1.000
_cell.length_c   1.000
_cell.angle_alpha   90.00
_cell.angle_beta   90.00
_cell.angle_gamma   90.00
#
_symmetry.space_group_name_H-M   'P 1'
#
loop_
_entity.id
_entity.type
_entity.pdbx_description
1 polymer ?
#
loop_
_entity_poly.entity_id
_entity_poly.type
_entity_poly.pdbx_seq_one_letter_code
_entity_poly.pdbx_strand_id
1 'polypeptide(L)'
;MRRSTSVLLLAVALFLGLGLAAIPDADARPGGGSTYRGSSRSSSSSRSSSSSRSSSSSRSSYSSGSRSYSSGYSSGGSSSSGGGGAFGGLCLLIVVLGVVAIVLMNVQSSRGRNDWSTTAHHAPPPPRRQGSLRTKLAHLARVGPKGSDGSTQPLDPEFSIVLFEDFVYSLFARVHEARGGGRLDTLGGWLSDAAIASLHELGTPEAVKAVVVGAVTYESVEGVSANSRRVRVVLRFEANYTEVFSNSEQSWYVAEEWLLERDTSAKSRSPEDARAFKCPNCGAPLESVHGHKCSYCDTVVNTGEFDWVVTRVASLERERRGPQLTGTTEEQGTELPTVKDSRAQERLNALLHDDPEATPLALRKRLEFIFHEMQTAWAQREWKGMRPFLSDNLFQTQLYWINAYRQAGLRNITENAHITNMVLARVTRDAYYDAVTLRVYASSLDYTVRDQDGQVVGGSRSRERAYSEYWTLIRGRGVRGKPSTQKQCPSCGAPLSINMAGHCTHCQARVTSGEFDWVLSRIEQDESYQG
;
A
#
# COMPACT_ATOMS: atom_id res chain seq x y z
N MET A 1 -57.82 -8.23 31.89
CA MET A 1 -56.55 -8.74 32.44
C MET A 1 -55.47 -8.58 31.37
N ARG A 2 -54.43 -7.84 31.71
CA ARG A 2 -53.23 -7.58 30.90
C ARG A 2 -52.36 -8.84 30.81
N ARG A 3 -51.51 -8.85 29.76
CA ARG A 3 -50.28 -9.65 29.53
C ARG A 3 -50.44 -10.79 28.52
N SER A 4 -50.06 -10.51 27.27
CA SER A 4 -49.10 -11.36 26.53
C SER A 4 -48.64 -10.72 25.21
N THR A 5 -48.36 -9.41 25.19
CA THR A 5 -47.76 -8.73 24.02
C THR A 5 -46.25 -8.51 24.14
N SER A 6 -45.65 -8.84 25.30
CA SER A 6 -44.22 -8.60 25.56
C SER A 6 -43.28 -9.75 25.15
N VAL A 7 -43.80 -10.92 24.77
CA VAL A 7 -42.97 -12.08 24.43
C VAL A 7 -42.69 -12.20 22.92
N LEU A 8 -43.58 -11.69 22.07
CA LEU A 8 -43.38 -11.73 20.61
C LEU A 8 -42.42 -10.63 20.10
N LEU A 9 -42.31 -9.52 20.81
CA LEU A 9 -41.39 -8.42 20.49
C LEU A 9 -39.93 -8.71 20.88
N LEU A 10 -39.69 -9.65 21.81
CA LEU A 10 -38.33 -10.04 22.20
C LEU A 10 -37.68 -11.01 21.21
N ALA A 11 -38.48 -11.83 20.51
CA ALA A 11 -37.99 -12.76 19.50
C ALA A 11 -37.61 -12.05 18.18
N VAL A 12 -38.29 -10.96 17.84
CA VAL A 12 -37.94 -10.12 16.67
C VAL A 12 -36.73 -9.22 16.97
N ALA A 13 -36.55 -8.78 18.22
CA ALA A 13 -35.36 -8.03 18.64
C ALA A 13 -34.09 -8.89 18.76
N LEU A 14 -34.21 -10.20 19.04
CA LEU A 14 -33.06 -11.11 19.04
C LEU A 14 -32.59 -11.53 17.64
N PHE A 15 -33.47 -11.47 16.63
CA PHE A 15 -33.11 -11.72 15.22
C PHE A 15 -32.65 -10.47 14.45
N LEU A 16 -32.87 -9.26 14.99
CA LEU A 16 -32.39 -8.00 14.44
C LEU A 16 -31.15 -7.44 15.17
N GLY A 17 -30.70 -8.08 16.25
CA GLY A 17 -29.62 -7.59 17.13
C GLY A 17 -28.27 -8.32 17.03
N LEU A 18 -28.11 -9.29 16.13
CA LEU A 18 -26.93 -10.18 16.08
C LEU A 18 -26.28 -10.27 14.68
N GLY A 19 -26.35 -9.22 13.87
CA GLY A 19 -25.85 -9.30 12.50
C GLY A 19 -25.54 -7.96 11.82
N LEU A 20 -24.91 -7.03 12.53
CA LEU A 20 -24.23 -5.87 11.92
C LEU A 20 -22.94 -5.60 12.69
N ALA A 21 -22.06 -6.61 12.76
CA ALA A 21 -20.65 -6.29 12.78
C ALA A 21 -20.36 -5.66 11.41
N ALA A 22 -19.91 -4.41 11.39
CA ALA A 22 -19.37 -3.81 10.18
C ALA A 22 -18.24 -4.73 9.70
N ILE A 23 -18.51 -5.45 8.61
CA ILE A 23 -17.54 -6.33 7.97
C ILE A 23 -16.47 -5.38 7.40
N PRO A 24 -15.17 -5.56 7.70
CA PRO A 24 -14.11 -4.72 7.15
C PRO A 24 -14.18 -4.76 5.62
N ASP A 25 -13.90 -3.67 4.89
CA ASP A 25 -14.12 -3.53 3.43
C ASP A 25 -12.87 -3.74 2.54
N ALA A 26 -13.03 -4.35 1.36
CA ALA A 26 -12.01 -4.60 0.33
C ALA A 26 -12.59 -4.24 -1.03
N ASP A 27 -12.64 -2.93 -1.28
CA ASP A 27 -13.17 -2.35 -2.51
C ASP A 27 -12.05 -2.10 -3.52
N ALA A 28 -12.35 -2.27 -4.81
CA ALA A 28 -11.51 -1.67 -5.84
C ALA A 28 -11.58 -0.14 -5.70
N ARG A 29 -10.43 0.48 -5.38
CA ARG A 29 -10.31 1.92 -5.14
C ARG A 29 -9.93 2.66 -6.43
N PRO A 30 -10.28 3.95 -6.55
CA PRO A 30 -9.86 4.76 -7.69
C PRO A 30 -8.33 4.89 -7.67
N GLY A 31 -7.67 4.56 -8.78
CA GLY A 31 -6.20 4.62 -8.91
C GLY A 31 -5.51 3.26 -9.09
N GLY A 32 -6.18 2.16 -8.74
CA GLY A 32 -5.73 0.80 -9.01
C GLY A 32 -4.97 0.13 -7.85
N GLY A 33 -4.54 0.84 -6.81
CA GLY A 33 -4.06 0.18 -5.60
C GLY A 33 -5.19 -0.62 -4.95
N SER A 34 -4.90 -1.78 -4.36
CA SER A 34 -5.87 -2.54 -3.58
C SER A 34 -5.28 -2.92 -2.23
N THR A 35 -5.85 -2.36 -1.16
CA THR A 35 -5.63 -2.82 0.22
C THR A 35 -6.88 -3.47 0.75
N TYR A 36 -6.69 -4.34 1.74
CA TYR A 36 -7.76 -5.18 2.24
C TYR A 36 -8.00 -5.00 3.75
N ARG A 37 -7.31 -4.03 4.38
CA ARG A 37 -7.55 -3.64 5.77
C ARG A 37 -8.82 -2.81 5.89
N GLY A 38 -9.77 -3.29 6.69
CA GLY A 38 -10.82 -2.47 7.27
C GLY A 38 -10.46 -1.99 8.69
N SER A 39 -11.06 -0.87 9.10
CA SER A 39 -10.86 -0.23 10.41
C SER A 39 -11.31 -1.13 11.57
N SER A 40 -10.38 -1.84 12.20
CA SER A 40 -10.62 -2.46 13.52
C SER A 40 -9.40 -2.31 14.43
N ARG A 41 -9.25 -1.11 15.01
CA ARG A 41 -8.49 -0.95 16.26
C ARG A 41 -9.47 -0.89 17.43
N SER A 42 -10.03 -2.03 17.81
CA SER A 42 -10.54 -2.20 19.18
C SER A 42 -9.33 -2.30 20.10
N SER A 43 -9.10 -1.26 20.89
CA SER A 43 -8.04 -1.17 21.89
C SER A 43 -8.28 -2.16 23.04
N SER A 44 -7.93 -3.43 22.86
CA SER A 44 -7.80 -4.36 23.97
C SER A 44 -6.49 -4.06 24.71
N SER A 45 -6.60 -3.29 25.80
CA SER A 45 -5.49 -3.02 26.72
C SER A 45 -5.18 -4.26 27.56
N SER A 46 -4.28 -5.13 27.07
CA SER A 46 -3.65 -6.17 27.89
C SER A 46 -2.56 -5.52 28.77
N ARG A 47 -2.94 -5.24 30.02
CA ARG A 47 -2.02 -4.78 31.08
C ARG A 47 -1.02 -5.89 31.39
N SER A 48 0.22 -5.72 30.96
CA SER A 48 1.36 -6.52 31.40
C SER A 48 2.12 -5.69 32.45
N SER A 49 2.03 -6.12 33.71
CA SER A 49 2.76 -5.53 34.83
C SER A 49 4.20 -6.03 34.84
N SER A 50 5.17 -5.15 34.61
CA SER A 50 6.57 -5.38 34.98
C SER A 50 7.10 -4.19 35.77
N SER A 51 7.32 -4.44 37.05
CA SER A 51 7.93 -3.55 38.02
C SER A 51 9.44 -3.49 37.84
N SER A 52 9.99 -2.28 37.79
CA SER A 52 11.36 -2.03 38.23
C SER A 52 11.52 -0.60 38.72
N ARG A 53 11.91 -0.49 39.98
CA ARG A 53 12.18 0.74 40.73
C ARG A 53 13.58 1.25 40.39
N SER A 54 13.72 2.56 40.27
CA SER A 54 14.89 3.27 40.80
C SER A 54 14.63 4.78 40.89
N SER A 55 15.00 5.29 42.04
CA SER A 55 14.76 6.61 42.63
C SER A 55 15.85 7.62 42.28
N SER A 56 15.47 8.91 42.16
CA SER A 56 16.24 10.01 42.76
C SER A 56 15.40 11.29 42.84
N SER A 57 15.46 11.90 44.01
CA SER A 57 14.67 12.99 44.57
C SER A 57 15.27 14.39 44.36
N SER A 58 14.42 15.43 44.40
CA SER A 58 14.63 16.76 45.03
C SER A 58 13.29 17.54 44.95
N ARG A 59 12.43 17.61 45.99
CA ARG A 59 12.27 18.68 47.01
C ARG A 59 12.39 20.10 46.42
N SER A 60 11.41 21.00 46.53
CA SER A 60 10.91 21.58 47.80
C SER A 60 9.52 22.23 47.68
N SER A 61 8.95 22.47 48.86
CA SER A 61 7.56 22.79 49.22
C SER A 61 7.34 24.28 49.54
N TYR A 62 6.11 24.79 49.40
CA TYR A 62 5.36 25.47 50.48
C TYR A 62 3.90 25.73 50.08
N SER A 63 3.04 25.80 51.10
CA SER A 63 1.59 26.01 51.07
C SER A 63 1.22 27.29 51.83
N SER A 64 -0.10 27.57 51.90
CA SER A 64 -0.84 28.62 52.63
C SER A 64 -0.99 29.96 51.88
N GLY A 65 -2.13 30.66 51.88
CA GLY A 65 -3.43 30.44 52.51
C GLY A 65 -4.29 31.72 52.40
N SER A 66 -5.62 31.53 52.28
CA SER A 66 -6.72 32.36 52.83
C SER A 66 -6.92 33.86 52.50
N ARG A 67 -8.15 34.11 52.01
CA ARG A 67 -9.21 35.04 52.49
C ARG A 67 -9.45 36.41 51.81
N SER A 68 -10.75 36.56 51.55
CA SER A 68 -11.61 37.62 51.02
C SER A 68 -11.47 39.02 51.61
N TYR A 69 -11.87 40.03 50.84
CA TYR A 69 -12.42 41.29 51.36
C TYR A 69 -13.63 41.73 50.53
N SER A 70 -14.57 42.39 51.20
CA SER A 70 -15.79 42.99 50.64
C SER A 70 -16.03 44.36 51.28
N SER A 71 -16.88 45.16 50.63
CA SER A 71 -17.41 46.51 50.98
C SER A 71 -16.55 47.70 50.52
N GLY A 72 -17.10 48.82 50.02
CA GLY A 72 -18.49 49.28 50.01
C GLY A 72 -18.72 50.55 49.17
N TYR A 73 -20.01 50.80 48.93
CA TYR A 73 -20.78 52.02 48.60
C TYR A 73 -20.10 53.37 48.33
N SER A 74 -20.64 54.13 47.36
CA SER A 74 -21.23 55.47 47.58
C SER A 74 -21.97 56.00 46.33
N SER A 75 -23.06 56.71 46.62
CA SER A 75 -24.12 57.23 45.74
C SER A 75 -23.93 58.70 45.32
N GLY A 76 -24.59 59.12 44.23
CA GLY A 76 -24.90 60.52 43.93
C GLY A 76 -25.87 60.68 42.75
N GLY A 77 -27.08 61.22 43.00
CA GLY A 77 -28.04 61.72 41.99
C GLY A 77 -27.63 63.11 41.48
N SER A 78 -28.23 63.71 40.43
CA SER A 78 -29.66 64.03 40.25
C SER A 78 -30.04 64.51 38.81
N SER A 79 -31.32 64.30 38.44
CA SER A 79 -32.31 65.05 37.59
C SER A 79 -31.86 66.03 36.47
N SER A 80 -32.52 66.22 35.30
CA SER A 80 -33.96 66.26 34.96
C SER A 80 -34.25 66.34 33.45
N SER A 81 -35.44 65.84 33.08
CA SER A 81 -36.42 66.22 32.04
C SER A 81 -36.07 66.49 30.57
N GLY A 82 -36.83 65.86 29.66
CA GLY A 82 -37.13 66.38 28.32
C GLY A 82 -37.55 65.27 27.35
N GLY A 83 -38.86 65.08 27.16
CA GLY A 83 -39.42 63.98 26.38
C GLY A 83 -39.45 64.16 24.86
N GLY A 84 -39.80 63.08 24.17
CA GLY A 84 -40.33 63.06 22.80
C GLY A 84 -39.39 62.44 21.76
N GLY A 85 -39.70 61.21 21.31
CA GLY A 85 -39.07 60.61 20.12
C GLY A 85 -38.60 59.14 20.24
N ALA A 86 -39.23 58.33 21.08
CA ALA A 86 -38.71 57.02 21.52
C ALA A 86 -38.88 55.82 20.54
N PHE A 87 -39.13 56.01 19.24
CA PHE A 87 -39.25 54.87 18.31
C PHE A 87 -38.28 54.88 17.12
N GLY A 88 -37.81 56.05 16.65
CA GLY A 88 -36.84 56.12 15.55
C GLY A 88 -35.39 55.86 15.98
N GLY A 89 -34.97 56.47 17.10
CA GLY A 89 -33.61 56.34 17.62
C GLY A 89 -33.29 54.94 18.15
N LEU A 90 -34.27 54.25 18.75
CA LEU A 90 -34.07 52.90 19.27
C LEU A 90 -33.88 51.88 18.14
N CYS A 91 -34.64 51.99 17.04
CA CYS A 91 -34.50 51.11 15.89
C CYS A 91 -33.16 51.32 15.17
N LEU A 92 -32.74 52.58 15.00
CA LEU A 92 -31.47 52.89 14.35
C LEU A 92 -30.27 52.47 15.21
N LEU A 93 -30.40 52.56 16.54
CA LEU A 93 -29.39 52.09 17.50
C LEU A 93 -29.33 50.55 17.54
N ILE A 94 -30.45 49.84 17.41
CA ILE A 94 -30.46 48.36 17.29
C ILE A 94 -29.83 47.91 15.95
N VAL A 95 -30.09 48.62 14.85
CA VAL A 95 -29.47 48.30 13.55
C VAL A 95 -27.97 48.60 13.56
N VAL A 96 -27.54 49.73 14.14
CA VAL A 96 -26.11 50.06 14.26
C VAL A 96 -25.41 49.08 15.22
N LEU A 97 -26.00 48.73 16.36
CA LEU A 97 -25.45 47.70 17.25
C LEU A 97 -25.45 46.32 16.60
N GLY A 98 -26.44 46.00 15.75
CA GLY A 98 -26.50 44.76 14.98
C GLY A 98 -25.43 44.69 13.90
N VAL A 99 -25.21 45.78 13.14
CA VAL A 99 -24.13 45.87 12.13
C VAL A 99 -22.77 45.86 12.81
N VAL A 100 -22.59 46.57 13.93
CA VAL A 100 -21.36 46.52 14.72
C VAL A 100 -21.14 45.13 15.30
N ALA A 101 -22.19 44.43 15.77
CA ALA A 101 -22.09 43.04 16.22
C ALA A 101 -21.76 42.08 15.08
N ILE A 102 -22.32 42.26 13.88
CA ILE A 102 -22.00 41.45 12.69
C ILE A 102 -20.58 41.74 12.19
N VAL A 103 -20.13 43.00 12.21
CA VAL A 103 -18.76 43.37 11.88
C VAL A 103 -17.79 42.85 12.95
N LEU A 104 -18.11 42.91 14.23
CA LEU A 104 -17.31 42.32 15.31
C LEU A 104 -17.31 40.79 15.26
N MET A 105 -18.42 40.15 14.89
CA MET A 105 -18.48 38.70 14.66
C MET A 105 -17.73 38.28 13.40
N ASN A 106 -17.75 39.07 12.32
CA ASN A 106 -16.94 38.83 11.13
C ASN A 106 -15.46 39.16 11.33
N VAL A 107 -15.11 40.13 12.19
CA VAL A 107 -13.74 40.44 12.60
C VAL A 107 -13.23 39.41 13.63
N GLN A 108 -14.08 38.83 14.49
CA GLN A 108 -13.73 37.68 15.33
C GLN A 108 -13.65 36.37 14.52
N SER A 109 -14.51 36.18 13.51
CA SER A 109 -14.48 35.04 12.58
C SER A 109 -13.26 35.10 11.64
N SER A 110 -12.85 36.29 11.20
CA SER A 110 -11.64 36.49 10.38
C SER A 110 -10.33 36.66 11.19
N ARG A 111 -10.40 36.90 12.50
CA ARG A 111 -9.25 36.81 13.43
C ARG A 111 -9.09 35.43 14.08
N GLY A 112 -9.96 34.48 13.76
CA GLY A 112 -9.82 33.05 14.08
C GLY A 112 -9.00 32.26 13.06
N ARG A 113 -8.22 32.94 12.22
CA ARG A 113 -7.26 32.35 11.27
C ARG A 113 -5.88 32.87 11.66
N ASN A 114 -5.06 31.97 12.21
CA ASN A 114 -3.74 32.16 12.83
C ASN A 114 -3.76 32.25 14.37
N ASP A 115 -3.99 31.11 15.02
CA ASP A 115 -3.16 30.63 16.14
C ASP A 115 -3.60 29.21 16.51
N TRP A 116 -2.94 28.22 15.91
CA TRP A 116 -3.06 26.82 16.35
C TRP A 116 -2.17 26.68 17.59
N SER A 117 -2.76 26.88 18.76
CA SER A 117 -2.08 26.67 20.04
C SER A 117 -1.89 25.17 20.27
N THR A 118 -0.61 24.79 20.40
CA THR A 118 -0.14 23.45 20.72
C THR A 118 -0.57 23.06 22.13
N THR A 119 -1.75 22.44 22.26
CA THR A 119 -1.91 21.35 23.23
C THR A 119 -1.70 20.07 22.45
N ALA A 120 -0.44 19.66 22.36
CA ALA A 120 -0.08 18.34 21.89
C ALA A 120 -0.72 17.33 22.86
N HIS A 121 -1.90 16.82 22.51
CA HIS A 121 -2.14 15.39 22.72
C HIS A 121 -0.87 14.72 22.23
N HIS A 122 -0.22 13.92 23.10
CA HIS A 122 0.93 13.14 22.71
C HIS A 122 0.58 12.41 21.42
N ALA A 123 0.97 12.99 20.29
CA ALA A 123 1.12 12.26 19.07
C ALA A 123 1.99 11.07 19.49
N PRO A 124 1.58 9.83 19.19
CA PRO A 124 2.50 8.72 19.35
C PRO A 124 3.81 9.19 18.71
N PRO A 125 4.97 9.00 19.38
CA PRO A 125 6.23 9.48 18.85
C PRO A 125 6.27 9.07 17.39
N PRO A 126 6.66 9.99 16.46
CA PRO A 126 6.78 9.62 15.06
C PRO A 126 7.53 8.30 15.05
N PRO A 127 7.05 7.26 14.31
CA PRO A 127 7.69 5.96 14.34
C PRO A 127 9.19 6.22 14.25
N ARG A 128 9.92 5.80 15.30
CA ARG A 128 11.37 5.99 15.40
C ARG A 128 11.93 5.74 14.01
N ARG A 129 12.86 6.59 13.54
CA ARG A 129 13.62 6.43 12.28
C ARG A 129 14.34 5.07 12.26
N GLN A 130 13.60 3.98 12.19
CA GLN A 130 14.02 2.73 11.62
C GLN A 130 14.10 3.08 10.14
N GLY A 131 15.30 3.15 9.58
CA GLY A 131 15.41 3.07 8.13
C GLY A 131 14.53 1.90 7.69
N SER A 132 13.69 2.09 6.67
CA SER A 132 12.66 1.09 6.36
C SER A 132 13.33 -0.29 6.25
N LEU A 133 12.70 -1.33 6.80
CA LEU A 133 13.26 -2.68 6.79
C LEU A 133 13.67 -3.11 5.37
N ARG A 134 12.93 -2.64 4.37
CA ARG A 134 13.29 -2.64 2.95
C ARG A 134 14.69 -2.06 2.66
N THR A 135 15.00 -0.88 3.17
CA THR A 135 16.35 -0.27 3.08
C THR A 135 17.40 -1.12 3.80
N LYS A 136 17.06 -1.69 4.97
CA LYS A 136 17.95 -2.61 5.69
C LYS A 136 18.27 -3.84 4.84
N LEU A 137 17.29 -4.42 4.14
CA LEU A 137 17.52 -5.56 3.25
C LEU A 137 18.38 -5.16 2.04
N ALA A 138 18.09 -4.01 1.42
CA ALA A 138 18.85 -3.49 0.29
C ALA A 138 20.34 -3.23 0.60
N HIS A 139 20.72 -3.16 1.89
CA HIS A 139 22.12 -3.03 2.29
C HIS A 139 22.96 -4.29 2.03
N LEU A 140 22.38 -5.44 1.68
CA LEU A 140 23.11 -6.64 1.23
C LEU A 140 24.11 -6.32 0.10
N ALA A 141 23.77 -5.36 -0.77
CA ALA A 141 24.63 -4.88 -1.85
C ALA A 141 25.78 -3.98 -1.41
N ARG A 142 25.93 -3.70 -0.11
CA ARG A 142 26.89 -2.71 0.40
C ARG A 142 27.62 -3.12 1.67
N VAL A 143 26.99 -3.92 2.53
CA VAL A 143 27.61 -4.42 3.76
C VAL A 143 28.27 -5.76 3.50
N GLY A 144 29.31 -6.06 4.27
CA GLY A 144 29.98 -7.36 4.30
C GLY A 144 31.36 -7.24 4.93
N PRO A 145 32.18 -8.29 4.87
CA PRO A 145 33.49 -8.30 5.52
C PRO A 145 34.44 -7.25 4.93
N LYS A 146 35.44 -6.85 5.71
CA LYS A 146 36.52 -5.99 5.23
C LYS A 146 37.56 -6.83 4.51
N GLY A 147 37.91 -6.44 3.28
CA GLY A 147 39.04 -6.98 2.54
C GLY A 147 40.38 -6.59 3.16
N SER A 148 41.46 -7.20 2.67
CA SER A 148 42.83 -6.90 3.11
C SER A 148 43.26 -5.45 2.84
N ASP A 149 42.62 -4.77 1.88
CA ASP A 149 42.80 -3.37 1.51
C ASP A 149 41.91 -2.40 2.33
N GLY A 150 41.12 -2.91 3.28
CA GLY A 150 40.17 -2.12 4.08
C GLY A 150 38.86 -1.77 3.36
N SER A 151 38.70 -2.17 2.09
CA SER A 151 37.45 -2.03 1.34
C SER A 151 36.38 -2.97 1.93
N THR A 152 35.10 -2.59 1.84
CA THR A 152 34.01 -3.48 2.23
C THR A 152 33.68 -4.37 1.03
N GLN A 153 33.73 -5.69 1.20
CA GLN A 153 33.23 -6.63 0.20
C GLN A 153 31.74 -6.86 0.44
N PRO A 154 30.84 -6.45 -0.48
CA PRO A 154 29.41 -6.66 -0.30
C PRO A 154 29.05 -8.15 -0.20
N LEU A 155 28.11 -8.48 0.69
CA LEU A 155 27.56 -9.84 0.80
C LEU A 155 26.93 -10.28 -0.52
N ASP A 156 26.18 -9.40 -1.17
CA ASP A 156 25.51 -9.68 -2.44
C ASP A 156 25.44 -8.39 -3.30
N PRO A 157 26.50 -8.05 -4.05
CA PRO A 157 26.59 -6.80 -4.80
C PRO A 157 25.51 -6.66 -5.89
N GLU A 158 24.94 -7.78 -6.34
CA GLU A 158 23.89 -7.84 -7.35
C GLU A 158 22.48 -7.86 -6.76
N PHE A 159 22.35 -7.80 -5.42
CA PHE A 159 21.05 -7.77 -4.76
C PHE A 159 20.22 -6.57 -5.24
N SER A 160 19.10 -6.87 -5.91
CA SER A 160 18.09 -5.89 -6.29
C SER A 160 16.85 -6.06 -5.43
N ILE A 161 16.48 -4.99 -4.73
CA ILE A 161 15.26 -4.97 -3.92
C ILE A 161 14.01 -5.01 -4.81
N VAL A 162 14.10 -4.48 -6.04
CA VAL A 162 13.02 -4.55 -7.03
C VAL A 162 12.77 -5.99 -7.47
N LEU A 163 13.83 -6.74 -7.79
CA LEU A 163 13.70 -8.15 -8.16
C LEU A 163 13.25 -9.03 -6.99
N PHE A 164 13.74 -8.75 -5.77
CA PHE A 164 13.28 -9.47 -4.59
C PHE A 164 11.78 -9.29 -4.38
N GLU A 165 11.28 -8.06 -4.50
CA GLU A 165 9.84 -7.78 -4.39
C GLU A 165 9.05 -8.49 -5.50
N ASP A 166 9.45 -8.37 -6.76
CA ASP A 166 8.79 -9.09 -7.87
C ASP A 166 8.77 -10.62 -7.65
N PHE A 167 9.87 -11.17 -7.13
CA PHE A 167 10.00 -12.59 -6.80
C PHE A 167 9.00 -13.02 -5.72
N VAL A 168 8.89 -12.31 -4.60
CA VAL A 168 8.01 -12.73 -3.50
C VAL A 168 6.53 -12.60 -3.85
N TYR A 169 6.14 -11.61 -4.65
CA TYR A 169 4.77 -11.51 -5.19
C TYR A 169 4.44 -12.72 -6.08
N SER A 170 5.36 -13.06 -6.99
CA SER A 170 5.19 -14.19 -7.90
C SER A 170 5.20 -15.53 -7.15
N LEU A 171 6.05 -15.67 -6.12
CA LEU A 171 6.16 -16.87 -5.32
C LEU A 171 4.87 -17.11 -4.53
N PHE A 172 4.30 -16.07 -3.91
CA PHE A 172 3.03 -16.17 -3.20
C PHE A 172 1.92 -16.72 -4.11
N ALA A 173 1.75 -16.12 -5.29
CA ALA A 173 0.75 -16.57 -6.26
C ALA A 173 0.99 -18.04 -6.67
N ARG A 174 2.23 -18.38 -7.03
CA ARG A 174 2.60 -19.71 -7.51
C ARG A 174 2.40 -20.79 -6.46
N VAL A 175 2.72 -20.50 -5.20
CA VAL A 175 2.54 -21.42 -4.07
C VAL A 175 1.06 -21.72 -3.83
N HIS A 176 0.19 -20.71 -3.80
CA HIS A 176 -1.24 -20.96 -3.61
C HIS A 176 -1.85 -21.69 -4.82
N GLU A 177 -1.48 -21.33 -6.05
CA GLU A 177 -1.87 -22.10 -7.24
C GLU A 177 -1.44 -23.57 -7.19
N ALA A 178 -0.22 -23.84 -6.71
CA ALA A 178 0.31 -25.19 -6.53
C ALA A 178 -0.37 -25.94 -5.37
N ARG A 179 -0.77 -25.26 -4.31
CA ARG A 179 -1.63 -25.82 -3.25
C ARG A 179 -2.95 -26.33 -3.84
N GLY A 180 -3.47 -25.62 -4.84
CA GLY A 180 -4.51 -26.11 -5.73
C GLY A 180 -4.08 -27.37 -6.48
N GLY A 181 -4.76 -28.47 -6.20
CA GLY A 181 -4.46 -29.77 -6.80
C GLY A 181 -3.29 -30.51 -6.15
N GLY A 182 -2.82 -30.05 -4.98
CA GLY A 182 -1.85 -30.78 -4.16
C GLY A 182 -0.43 -30.89 -4.75
N ARG A 183 0.02 -29.87 -5.49
CA ARG A 183 1.29 -29.84 -6.24
C ARG A 183 2.39 -29.00 -5.56
N LEU A 184 2.32 -28.81 -4.24
CA LEU A 184 3.31 -28.01 -3.49
C LEU A 184 4.72 -28.61 -3.54
N ASP A 185 4.81 -29.92 -3.72
CA ASP A 185 6.06 -30.66 -3.94
C ASP A 185 6.83 -30.16 -5.16
N THR A 186 6.15 -29.69 -6.21
CA THR A 186 6.78 -29.07 -7.39
C THR A 186 7.53 -27.78 -7.07
N LEU A 187 7.27 -27.16 -5.91
CA LEU A 187 7.95 -25.96 -5.43
C LEU A 187 8.95 -26.29 -4.32
N GLY A 188 9.32 -27.55 -4.12
CA GLY A 188 10.14 -27.96 -3.00
C GLY A 188 11.58 -27.43 -3.04
N GLY A 189 12.04 -26.77 -4.10
CA GLY A 189 13.28 -25.97 -4.10
C GLY A 189 13.15 -24.59 -3.45
N TRP A 190 11.92 -24.12 -3.24
CA TRP A 190 11.58 -22.80 -2.71
C TRP A 190 10.86 -22.88 -1.35
N LEU A 191 10.39 -24.06 -0.98
CA LEU A 191 9.66 -24.33 0.26
C LEU A 191 10.38 -25.38 1.11
N SER A 192 10.40 -25.15 2.42
CA SER A 192 10.74 -26.19 3.40
C SER A 192 9.56 -27.13 3.66
N ASP A 193 9.83 -28.31 4.22
CA ASP A 193 8.80 -29.23 4.70
C ASP A 193 7.82 -28.57 5.69
N ALA A 194 8.33 -27.73 6.60
CA ALA A 194 7.50 -27.01 7.56
C ALA A 194 6.53 -26.04 6.87
N ALA A 195 7.01 -25.30 5.85
CA ALA A 195 6.15 -24.41 5.07
C ALA A 195 5.10 -25.18 4.27
N ILE A 196 5.47 -26.31 3.65
CA ILE A 196 4.54 -27.19 2.93
C ILE A 196 3.46 -27.72 3.88
N ALA A 197 3.84 -28.19 5.07
CA ALA A 197 2.90 -28.66 6.08
C ALA A 197 1.91 -27.56 6.49
N SER A 198 2.39 -26.35 6.81
CA SER A 198 1.51 -25.22 7.16
C SER A 198 0.56 -24.82 6.03
N LEU A 199 1.00 -24.90 4.77
CA LEU A 199 0.13 -24.64 3.62
C LEU A 199 -0.94 -25.72 3.43
N HIS A 200 -0.62 -26.99 3.71
CA HIS A 200 -1.61 -28.06 3.69
C HIS A 200 -2.67 -27.93 4.79
N GLU A 201 -2.31 -27.39 5.95
CA GLU A 201 -3.26 -27.10 7.04
C GLU A 201 -4.34 -26.07 6.63
N LEU A 202 -4.07 -25.20 5.64
CA LEU A 202 -5.07 -24.28 5.08
C LEU A 202 -6.15 -25.00 4.25
N GLY A 203 -5.86 -26.23 3.83
CA GLY A 203 -6.72 -27.08 3.00
C GLY A 203 -6.13 -27.35 1.61
N THR A 204 -6.61 -28.43 0.98
CA THR A 204 -6.19 -28.91 -0.34
C THR A 204 -7.35 -28.84 -1.34
N PRO A 205 -7.71 -27.64 -1.82
CA PRO A 205 -8.74 -27.48 -2.85
C PRO A 205 -8.29 -28.10 -4.18
N GLU A 206 -9.25 -28.41 -5.06
CA GLU A 206 -8.95 -28.95 -6.39
C GLU A 206 -8.14 -27.95 -7.23
N ALA A 207 -8.44 -26.66 -7.07
CA ALA A 207 -7.64 -25.58 -7.61
C ALA A 207 -7.67 -24.36 -6.69
N VAL A 208 -6.63 -23.55 -6.77
CA VAL A 208 -6.67 -22.16 -6.32
C VAL A 208 -6.41 -21.31 -7.54
N LYS A 209 -7.26 -20.32 -7.76
CA LYS A 209 -7.18 -19.41 -8.90
C LYS A 209 -7.28 -17.97 -8.43
N ALA A 210 -6.96 -17.06 -9.34
CA ALA A 210 -7.24 -15.64 -9.16
C ALA A 210 -6.50 -15.06 -7.92
N VAL A 211 -5.26 -15.53 -7.71
CA VAL A 211 -4.42 -15.10 -6.58
C VAL A 211 -3.90 -13.70 -6.86
N VAL A 212 -4.23 -12.76 -5.98
CA VAL A 212 -3.83 -11.36 -6.07
C VAL A 212 -3.25 -10.92 -4.75
N VAL A 213 -2.02 -10.41 -4.79
CA VAL A 213 -1.38 -9.76 -3.66
C VAL A 213 -1.64 -8.26 -3.76
N GLY A 214 -2.34 -7.71 -2.76
CA GLY A 214 -2.65 -6.29 -2.66
C GLY A 214 -1.55 -5.50 -1.95
N ALA A 215 -0.94 -6.09 -0.93
CA ALA A 215 0.18 -5.48 -0.22
C ALA A 215 1.18 -6.51 0.28
N VAL A 216 2.44 -6.08 0.36
CA VAL A 216 3.53 -6.80 1.04
C VAL A 216 4.23 -5.83 1.98
N THR A 217 4.23 -6.12 3.27
CA THR A 217 4.93 -5.34 4.29
C THR A 217 6.09 -6.12 4.88
N TYR A 218 7.17 -5.42 5.24
CA TYR A 218 8.30 -6.02 5.92
C TYR A 218 8.04 -5.95 7.43
N GLU A 219 7.98 -7.10 8.10
CA GLU A 219 7.78 -7.18 9.55
C GLU A 219 9.12 -7.30 10.28
N SER A 220 10.09 -8.04 9.71
CA SER A 220 11.46 -8.06 10.21
C SER A 220 12.47 -8.35 9.10
N VAL A 221 13.69 -7.83 9.28
CA VAL A 221 14.86 -8.14 8.45
C VAL A 221 16.04 -8.33 9.38
N GLU A 222 16.64 -9.51 9.36
CA GLU A 222 17.75 -9.91 10.22
C GLU A 222 18.90 -10.46 9.39
N GLY A 223 20.11 -10.45 9.96
CA GLY A 223 21.25 -11.08 9.31
C GLY A 223 21.93 -10.28 8.20
N VAL A 224 21.53 -9.01 7.97
CA VAL A 224 22.23 -8.11 7.04
C VAL A 224 23.45 -7.49 7.72
N SER A 225 24.47 -8.30 7.96
CA SER A 225 25.72 -7.89 8.58
C SER A 225 26.87 -8.82 8.21
N ALA A 226 28.11 -8.33 8.32
CA ALA A 226 29.31 -9.07 7.94
C ALA A 226 29.51 -10.41 8.68
N ASN A 227 28.98 -10.53 9.91
CA ASN A 227 29.20 -11.69 10.77
C ASN A 227 28.02 -12.67 10.79
N SER A 228 26.95 -12.36 10.04
CA SER A 228 25.78 -13.22 9.96
C SER A 228 26.01 -14.31 8.93
N ARG A 229 25.58 -15.54 9.24
CA ARG A 229 25.60 -16.67 8.28
C ARG A 229 24.31 -16.75 7.46
N ARG A 230 23.22 -16.20 7.98
CA ARG A 230 21.89 -16.30 7.38
C ARG A 230 21.23 -14.94 7.37
N VAL A 231 20.54 -14.63 6.30
CA VAL A 231 19.61 -13.51 6.19
C VAL A 231 18.21 -14.06 6.40
N ARG A 232 17.42 -13.38 7.23
CA ARG A 232 16.01 -13.73 7.48
C ARG A 232 15.13 -12.54 7.20
N VAL A 233 14.04 -12.76 6.48
CA VAL A 233 13.07 -11.72 6.15
C VAL A 233 11.69 -12.26 6.47
N VAL A 234 10.97 -11.56 7.33
CA VAL A 234 9.56 -11.83 7.59
C VAL A 234 8.74 -10.82 6.81
N LEU A 235 7.90 -11.33 5.91
CA LEU A 235 6.98 -10.55 5.10
C LEU A 235 5.55 -10.85 5.53
N ARG A 236 4.72 -9.82 5.62
CA ARG A 236 3.27 -9.97 5.73
C ARG A 236 2.65 -9.68 4.37
N PHE A 237 1.90 -10.64 3.86
CA PHE A 237 1.10 -10.54 2.64
C PHE A 237 -0.33 -10.20 3.01
N GLU A 238 -0.95 -9.33 2.21
CA GLU A 238 -2.40 -9.17 2.18
C GLU A 238 -2.86 -9.49 0.76
N ALA A 239 -3.71 -10.51 0.64
CA ALA A 239 -4.05 -11.08 -0.65
C ALA A 239 -5.50 -11.54 -0.72
N ASN A 240 -5.98 -11.77 -1.94
CA ASN A 240 -7.19 -12.53 -2.18
C ASN A 240 -6.90 -13.70 -3.12
N TYR A 241 -7.64 -14.78 -2.94
CA TYR A 241 -7.65 -15.90 -3.88
C TYR A 241 -8.99 -16.64 -3.84
N THR A 242 -9.28 -17.41 -4.88
CA THR A 242 -10.47 -18.26 -4.94
C THR A 242 -10.07 -19.72 -4.91
N GLU A 243 -10.56 -20.45 -3.92
CA GLU A 243 -10.47 -21.91 -3.84
C GLU A 243 -11.65 -22.54 -4.59
N VAL A 244 -11.35 -23.57 -5.37
CA VAL A 244 -12.32 -24.32 -6.16
C VAL A 244 -12.45 -25.73 -5.60
N PHE A 245 -13.69 -26.15 -5.40
CA PHE A 245 -14.11 -27.49 -4.99
C PHE A 245 -15.11 -28.02 -6.03
N SER A 246 -15.37 -29.33 -6.04
CA SER A 246 -16.11 -30.01 -7.12
C SER A 246 -17.46 -29.35 -7.49
N ASN A 247 -18.15 -28.72 -6.52
CA ASN A 247 -19.47 -28.10 -6.71
C ASN A 247 -19.54 -26.63 -6.25
N SER A 248 -18.43 -26.01 -5.85
CA SER A 248 -18.46 -24.67 -5.28
C SER A 248 -17.13 -23.95 -5.39
N GLU A 249 -17.19 -22.63 -5.46
CA GLU A 249 -16.02 -21.76 -5.37
C GLU A 249 -16.11 -20.88 -4.12
N GLN A 250 -14.96 -20.63 -3.49
CA GLN A 250 -14.86 -19.82 -2.30
C GLN A 250 -13.73 -18.81 -2.43
N SER A 251 -14.08 -17.53 -2.50
CA SER A 251 -13.11 -16.44 -2.41
C SER A 251 -12.73 -16.15 -0.95
N TRP A 252 -11.44 -15.89 -0.74
CA TRP A 252 -10.85 -15.59 0.54
C TRP A 252 -10.11 -14.27 0.46
N TYR A 253 -10.31 -13.45 1.48
CA TYR A 253 -9.31 -12.48 1.87
C TYR A 253 -8.37 -13.13 2.89
N VAL A 254 -7.07 -12.91 2.74
CA VAL A 254 -6.06 -13.44 3.66
C VAL A 254 -5.03 -12.40 4.05
N ALA A 255 -4.58 -12.51 5.30
CA ALA A 255 -3.31 -11.95 5.76
C ALA A 255 -2.41 -13.10 6.21
N GLU A 256 -1.24 -13.23 5.60
CA GLU A 256 -0.29 -14.30 5.89
C GLU A 256 1.10 -13.75 6.19
N GLU A 257 1.79 -14.34 7.16
CA GLU A 257 3.18 -14.02 7.49
C GLU A 257 4.10 -15.14 7.01
N TRP A 258 5.07 -14.80 6.17
CA TRP A 258 6.02 -15.76 5.61
C TRP A 258 7.43 -15.39 6.05
N LEU A 259 8.18 -16.38 6.55
CA LEU A 259 9.61 -16.27 6.82
C LEU A 259 10.39 -16.82 5.64
N LEU A 260 11.20 -15.96 5.02
CA LEU A 260 12.17 -16.32 4.00
C LEU A 260 13.57 -16.32 4.61
N GLU A 261 14.35 -17.35 4.29
CA GLU A 261 15.75 -17.46 4.67
C GLU A 261 16.66 -17.70 3.47
N ARG A 262 17.86 -17.15 3.53
CA ARG A 262 18.98 -17.56 2.67
C ARG A 262 20.30 -17.46 3.41
N ASP A 263 21.32 -18.15 2.93
CA ASP A 263 22.69 -17.97 3.36
C ASP A 263 23.20 -16.58 2.96
N THR A 264 24.06 -15.97 3.76
CA THR A 264 24.65 -14.66 3.44
C THR A 264 25.64 -14.73 2.27
N SER A 265 26.13 -15.92 1.92
CA SER A 265 26.99 -16.15 0.76
C SER A 265 26.22 -16.37 -0.55
N ALA A 266 24.91 -16.64 -0.48
CA ALA A 266 24.07 -16.81 -1.66
C ALA A 266 24.05 -15.54 -2.53
N LYS A 267 24.07 -15.72 -3.85
CA LYS A 267 24.10 -14.63 -4.83
C LYS A 267 22.74 -14.49 -5.50
N SER A 268 22.27 -13.25 -5.63
CA SER A 268 21.01 -12.99 -6.31
C SER A 268 21.09 -13.39 -7.78
N ARG A 269 19.99 -13.92 -8.31
CA ARG A 269 19.85 -14.24 -9.72
C ARG A 269 19.77 -12.97 -10.57
N SER A 270 20.14 -13.11 -11.84
CA SER A 270 19.95 -12.08 -12.87
C SER A 270 18.46 -11.72 -13.04
N PRO A 271 18.11 -10.55 -13.60
CA PRO A 271 16.71 -10.18 -13.88
C PRO A 271 15.95 -11.21 -14.74
N GLU A 272 16.62 -11.86 -15.68
CA GLU A 272 16.02 -12.88 -16.54
C GLU A 272 15.67 -14.14 -15.73
N ASP A 273 16.61 -14.60 -14.89
CA ASP A 273 16.42 -15.82 -14.11
C ASP A 273 15.54 -15.62 -12.87
N ALA A 274 15.54 -14.43 -12.26
CA ALA A 274 14.72 -14.11 -11.08
C ALA A 274 13.21 -14.19 -11.36
N ARG A 275 12.81 -13.94 -12.62
CA ARG A 275 11.41 -13.96 -13.08
C ARG A 275 10.90 -15.36 -13.43
N ALA A 276 11.79 -16.35 -13.50
CA ALA A 276 11.44 -17.73 -13.77
C ALA A 276 11.65 -18.58 -12.51
N PHE A 277 10.66 -19.40 -12.16
CA PHE A 277 10.88 -20.45 -11.16
C PHE A 277 11.61 -21.61 -11.84
N LYS A 278 12.90 -21.72 -11.54
CA LYS A 278 13.82 -22.78 -11.99
C LYS A 278 14.46 -23.40 -10.75
N CYS A 279 15.29 -24.43 -10.91
CA CYS A 279 16.18 -24.88 -9.85
C CYS A 279 17.10 -23.72 -9.42
N PRO A 280 17.15 -23.33 -8.13
CA PRO A 280 17.94 -22.17 -7.69
C PRO A 280 19.45 -22.38 -7.80
N ASN A 281 19.93 -23.64 -7.82
CA ASN A 281 21.34 -23.95 -8.01
C ASN A 281 21.78 -23.93 -9.50
N CYS A 282 21.20 -24.79 -10.35
CA CYS A 282 21.67 -24.99 -11.73
C CYS A 282 20.79 -24.36 -12.83
N GLY A 283 19.63 -23.80 -12.51
CA GLY A 283 18.72 -23.21 -13.51
C GLY A 283 17.91 -24.21 -14.34
N ALA A 284 17.93 -25.52 -14.03
CA ALA A 284 17.07 -26.50 -14.67
C ALA A 284 15.57 -26.17 -14.48
N PRO A 285 14.67 -26.63 -15.39
CA PRO A 285 13.23 -26.46 -15.23
C PRO A 285 12.73 -26.97 -13.89
N LEU A 286 11.72 -26.29 -13.33
CA LEU A 286 11.21 -26.57 -11.98
C LEU A 286 10.67 -27.99 -11.83
N GLU A 287 10.09 -28.56 -12.89
CA GLU A 287 9.56 -29.92 -12.94
C GLU A 287 10.62 -30.98 -12.64
N SER A 288 11.90 -30.61 -12.73
CA SER A 288 13.04 -31.47 -12.45
C SER A 288 13.42 -31.50 -10.97
N VAL A 289 12.76 -30.69 -10.13
CA VAL A 289 12.93 -30.71 -8.67
C VAL A 289 11.87 -31.64 -8.10
N HIS A 290 12.29 -32.76 -7.52
CA HIS A 290 11.42 -33.74 -6.89
C HIS A 290 11.64 -33.71 -5.37
N GLY A 291 10.60 -33.33 -4.62
CA GLY A 291 10.76 -32.95 -3.22
C GLY A 291 11.76 -31.79 -3.13
N HIS A 292 12.93 -32.04 -2.55
CA HIS A 292 13.96 -31.01 -2.41
C HIS A 292 15.19 -31.22 -3.30
N LYS A 293 15.26 -32.31 -4.06
CA LYS A 293 16.42 -32.66 -4.87
C LYS A 293 16.19 -32.37 -6.35
N CYS A 294 17.12 -31.68 -6.99
CA CYS A 294 17.11 -31.47 -8.43
C CYS A 294 17.72 -32.67 -9.15
N SER A 295 17.02 -33.23 -10.15
CA SER A 295 17.48 -34.38 -10.94
C SER A 295 18.61 -34.05 -11.93
N TYR A 296 18.83 -32.77 -12.26
CA TYR A 296 19.89 -32.35 -13.18
C TYR A 296 21.24 -32.13 -12.49
N CYS A 297 21.26 -31.43 -11.34
CA CYS A 297 22.50 -31.16 -10.60
C CYS A 297 22.69 -32.04 -9.36
N ASP A 298 21.79 -32.99 -9.14
CA ASP A 298 21.80 -33.95 -8.03
C ASP A 298 21.94 -33.31 -6.62
N THR A 299 21.48 -32.07 -6.47
CA THR A 299 21.67 -31.27 -5.25
C THR A 299 20.34 -31.08 -4.51
N VAL A 300 20.39 -31.05 -3.17
CA VAL A 300 19.26 -30.59 -2.34
C VAL A 300 19.23 -29.07 -2.37
N VAL A 301 18.17 -28.48 -2.92
CA VAL A 301 18.17 -27.07 -3.36
C VAL A 301 17.38 -26.12 -2.46
N ASN A 302 16.73 -26.63 -1.41
CA ASN A 302 15.94 -25.82 -0.46
C ASN A 302 16.70 -25.48 0.83
N THR A 303 18.03 -25.58 0.82
CA THR A 303 18.87 -25.30 1.99
C THR A 303 18.96 -23.81 2.31
N GLY A 304 18.66 -22.94 1.34
CA GLY A 304 18.89 -21.49 1.40
C GLY A 304 20.29 -21.08 0.92
N GLU A 305 21.15 -22.03 0.54
CA GLU A 305 22.52 -21.74 0.05
C GLU A 305 22.53 -21.14 -1.36
N PHE A 306 21.48 -21.40 -2.14
CA PHE A 306 21.41 -21.00 -3.55
C PHE A 306 20.50 -19.79 -3.78
N ASP A 307 19.40 -19.67 -3.02
CA ASP A 307 18.48 -18.54 -3.09
C ASP A 307 17.56 -18.54 -1.84
N TRP A 308 16.57 -17.64 -1.81
CA TRP A 308 15.55 -17.55 -0.77
C TRP A 308 14.66 -18.79 -0.70
N VAL A 309 14.45 -19.29 0.53
CA VAL A 309 13.53 -20.41 0.82
C VAL A 309 12.52 -19.96 1.87
N VAL A 310 11.24 -20.29 1.65
CA VAL A 310 10.19 -20.08 2.66
C VAL A 310 10.29 -21.19 3.70
N THR A 311 10.67 -20.82 4.91
CA THR A 311 10.87 -21.76 6.02
C THR A 311 9.68 -21.82 6.98
N ARG A 312 8.81 -20.81 6.97
CA ARG A 312 7.58 -20.78 7.77
C ARG A 312 6.50 -19.98 7.04
N VAL A 313 5.27 -20.49 7.10
CA VAL A 313 4.05 -19.80 6.67
C VAL A 313 3.09 -19.78 7.85
N ALA A 314 2.52 -18.62 8.16
CA ALA A 314 1.51 -18.47 9.20
C ALA A 314 0.31 -17.69 8.65
N SER A 315 -0.87 -18.31 8.67
CA SER A 315 -2.13 -17.63 8.38
C SER A 315 -2.53 -16.79 9.59
N LEU A 316 -2.49 -15.47 9.46
CA LEU A 316 -2.88 -14.54 10.53
C LEU A 316 -4.39 -14.28 10.48
N GLU A 317 -4.92 -14.04 9.27
CA GLU A 317 -6.31 -13.75 9.02
C GLU A 317 -6.74 -14.51 7.76
N ARG A 318 -7.95 -15.08 7.78
CA ARG A 318 -8.56 -15.73 6.62
C ARG A 318 -10.07 -15.57 6.71
N GLU A 319 -10.62 -14.73 5.84
CA GLU A 319 -12.02 -14.34 5.85
C GLU A 319 -12.71 -14.77 4.56
N ARG A 320 -13.88 -15.42 4.72
CA ARG A 320 -14.75 -15.80 3.60
C ARG A 320 -15.30 -14.52 2.98
N ARG A 321 -14.69 -14.10 1.87
CA ARG A 321 -14.92 -12.78 1.31
C ARG A 321 -14.74 -12.78 -0.21
N GLY A 322 -15.79 -12.37 -0.91
CA GLY A 322 -15.71 -12.08 -2.34
C GLY A 322 -15.12 -10.70 -2.62
N PRO A 323 -14.71 -10.42 -3.87
CA PRO A 323 -14.36 -9.07 -4.27
C PRO A 323 -15.56 -8.14 -4.03
N GLN A 324 -15.40 -7.06 -3.26
CA GLN A 324 -16.44 -6.04 -3.17
C GLN A 324 -16.28 -5.09 -4.36
N LEU A 325 -17.24 -5.18 -5.28
CA LEU A 325 -17.21 -4.45 -6.54
C LEU A 325 -18.12 -3.21 -6.51
N THR A 326 -18.87 -3.04 -5.44
CA THR A 326 -19.89 -1.99 -5.29
C THR A 326 -19.73 -1.18 -4.02
N GLY A 327 -18.71 -1.44 -3.19
CA GLY A 327 -18.56 -0.68 -1.97
C GLY A 327 -18.09 0.75 -2.25
N THR A 328 -18.23 1.56 -1.21
CA THR A 328 -17.96 3.00 -1.24
C THR A 328 -16.94 3.38 -0.19
N THR A 329 -16.11 2.43 0.25
CA THR A 329 -15.13 2.61 1.33
C THR A 329 -14.34 3.87 1.10
N GLU A 330 -14.35 4.81 2.03
CA GLU A 330 -13.60 6.08 1.89
C GLU A 330 -12.08 5.84 1.88
N GLU A 331 -11.34 6.76 1.25
CA GLU A 331 -9.88 6.67 1.24
C GLU A 331 -9.35 6.80 2.66
N GLN A 332 -8.35 6.01 2.98
CA GLN A 332 -7.62 6.14 4.22
C GLN A 332 -6.23 6.66 3.91
N GLY A 333 -5.77 7.64 4.68
CA GLY A 333 -4.39 8.05 4.63
C GLY A 333 -4.05 9.17 3.65
N THR A 334 -5.01 9.64 2.83
CA THR A 334 -4.80 10.78 1.91
C THR A 334 -4.35 12.04 2.66
N GLU A 335 -4.83 12.21 3.90
CA GLU A 335 -4.46 13.27 4.83
C GLU A 335 -3.13 13.05 5.55
N LEU A 336 -2.57 11.82 5.53
CA LEU A 336 -1.30 11.53 6.19
C LEU A 336 -0.14 12.25 5.50
N PRO A 337 0.94 12.59 6.23
CA PRO A 337 2.15 13.10 5.61
C PRO A 337 2.74 12.11 4.62
N THR A 338 3.34 12.61 3.54
CA THR A 338 4.08 11.74 2.61
C THR A 338 5.27 11.10 3.34
N VAL A 339 5.24 9.77 3.46
CA VAL A 339 6.41 8.97 3.83
C VAL A 339 7.49 9.17 2.77
N LYS A 340 8.60 9.80 3.16
CA LYS A 340 9.68 10.19 2.26
C LYS A 340 11.02 9.64 2.74
N ASP A 341 11.77 9.03 1.83
CA ASP A 341 13.17 8.68 2.06
C ASP A 341 14.01 9.96 2.14
N SER A 342 14.75 10.12 3.23
CA SER A 342 15.61 11.29 3.46
C SER A 342 16.66 11.51 2.36
N ARG A 343 17.07 10.45 1.64
CA ARG A 343 18.05 10.52 0.53
C ARG A 343 17.38 10.52 -0.84
N ALA A 344 16.05 10.59 -0.93
CA ALA A 344 15.34 10.57 -2.20
C ALA A 344 15.84 11.65 -3.17
N GLN A 345 16.00 12.89 -2.68
CA GLN A 345 16.43 14.01 -3.51
C GLN A 345 17.87 13.85 -4.01
N GLU A 346 18.78 13.42 -3.12
CA GLU A 346 20.17 13.16 -3.48
C GLU A 346 20.27 12.08 -4.56
N ARG A 347 19.52 10.98 -4.39
CA ARG A 347 19.48 9.88 -5.36
C ARG A 347 18.82 10.26 -6.66
N LEU A 348 17.79 11.12 -6.64
CA LEU A 348 17.22 11.71 -7.84
C LEU A 348 18.28 12.54 -8.57
N ASN A 349 19.02 13.41 -7.87
CA ASN A 349 20.07 14.21 -8.49
C ASN A 349 21.15 13.32 -9.14
N ALA A 350 21.53 12.21 -8.49
CA ALA A 350 22.47 11.24 -9.06
C ALA A 350 21.90 10.55 -10.31
N LEU A 351 20.60 10.20 -10.32
CA LEU A 351 19.94 9.66 -11.51
C LEU A 351 19.95 10.66 -12.65
N LEU A 352 19.58 11.91 -12.39
CA LEU A 352 19.53 12.99 -13.38
C LEU A 352 20.93 13.36 -13.91
N HIS A 353 21.97 13.18 -13.10
CA HIS A 353 23.34 13.34 -13.55
C HIS A 353 23.72 12.26 -14.58
N ASP A 354 23.36 11.01 -14.31
CA ASP A 354 23.67 9.87 -15.20
C ASP A 354 22.76 9.81 -16.44
N ASP A 355 21.54 10.34 -16.34
CA ASP A 355 20.57 10.49 -17.44
C ASP A 355 19.90 11.87 -17.43
N PRO A 356 20.54 12.90 -18.04
CA PRO A 356 20.02 14.25 -18.08
C PRO A 356 18.67 14.40 -18.80
N GLU A 357 18.29 13.45 -19.66
CA GLU A 357 17.02 13.49 -20.40
C GLU A 357 15.82 13.03 -19.54
N ALA A 358 16.05 12.26 -18.46
CA ALA A 358 15.02 11.84 -17.50
C ALA A 358 14.66 12.93 -16.49
N THR A 359 14.54 14.19 -16.95
CA THR A 359 14.19 15.35 -16.11
C THR A 359 12.96 15.08 -15.22
N PRO A 360 12.83 15.75 -14.05
CA PRO A 360 11.64 15.61 -13.20
C PRO A 360 10.32 15.85 -13.95
N LEU A 361 10.31 16.77 -14.91
CA LEU A 361 9.16 17.03 -15.76
C LEU A 361 8.87 15.87 -16.73
N ALA A 362 9.90 15.24 -17.31
CA ALA A 362 9.72 14.11 -18.20
C ALA A 362 9.20 12.86 -17.46
N LEU A 363 9.73 12.59 -16.26
CA LEU A 363 9.22 11.52 -15.38
C LEU A 363 7.76 11.76 -14.97
N ARG A 364 7.43 13.00 -14.60
CA ARG A 364 6.04 13.41 -14.32
C ARG A 364 5.12 13.16 -15.52
N LYS A 365 5.51 13.61 -16.72
CA LYS A 365 4.72 13.42 -17.95
C LYS A 365 4.54 11.95 -18.30
N ARG A 366 5.56 11.11 -18.06
CA ARG A 366 5.45 9.66 -18.22
C ARG A 366 4.42 9.06 -17.27
N LEU A 367 4.45 9.46 -16.00
CA LEU A 367 3.49 8.99 -15.01
C LEU A 367 2.07 9.45 -15.36
N GLU A 368 1.88 10.73 -15.70
CA GLU A 368 0.59 11.29 -16.17
C GLU A 368 0.04 10.51 -17.37
N PHE A 369 0.89 10.22 -18.35
CA PHE A 369 0.52 9.42 -19.50
C PHE A 369 0.03 8.01 -19.10
N ILE A 370 0.81 7.29 -18.27
CA ILE A 370 0.42 5.95 -17.79
C ILE A 370 -0.87 6.02 -16.98
N PHE A 371 -1.02 7.02 -16.10
CA PHE A 371 -2.23 7.25 -15.32
C PHE A 371 -3.45 7.39 -16.23
N HIS A 372 -3.42 8.29 -17.22
CA HIS A 372 -4.56 8.49 -18.13
C HIS A 372 -4.90 7.26 -18.98
N GLU A 373 -3.89 6.54 -19.47
CA GLU A 373 -4.09 5.27 -20.19
C GLU A 373 -4.74 4.22 -19.28
N MET A 374 -4.29 4.12 -18.02
CA MET A 374 -4.87 3.21 -17.03
C MET A 374 -6.35 3.52 -16.77
N GLN A 375 -6.69 4.78 -16.48
CA GLN A 375 -8.09 5.17 -16.21
C GLN A 375 -8.99 4.85 -17.40
N THR A 376 -8.52 5.09 -18.62
CA THR A 376 -9.26 4.78 -19.86
C THR A 376 -9.46 3.27 -20.02
N ALA A 377 -8.38 2.48 -19.92
CA ALA A 377 -8.42 1.04 -20.08
C ALA A 377 -9.26 0.35 -18.99
N TRP A 378 -9.18 0.85 -17.76
CA TRP A 378 -9.96 0.37 -16.62
C TRP A 378 -11.46 0.61 -16.83
N ALA A 379 -11.86 1.86 -17.10
CA ALA A 379 -13.26 2.22 -17.32
C ALA A 379 -13.88 1.49 -18.52
N GLN A 380 -13.08 1.14 -19.53
CA GLN A 380 -13.53 0.37 -20.70
C GLN A 380 -13.44 -1.16 -20.51
N ARG A 381 -12.77 -1.63 -19.44
CA ARG A 381 -12.38 -3.04 -19.23
C ARG A 381 -11.50 -3.61 -20.36
N GLU A 382 -10.76 -2.75 -21.06
CA GLU A 382 -9.85 -3.07 -22.17
C GLU A 382 -8.39 -3.09 -21.71
N TRP A 383 -8.10 -3.97 -20.75
CA TRP A 383 -6.80 -3.97 -20.05
C TRP A 383 -5.59 -4.31 -20.91
N LYS A 384 -5.77 -5.07 -22.00
CA LYS A 384 -4.66 -5.55 -22.83
C LYS A 384 -3.79 -4.41 -23.35
N GLY A 385 -4.39 -3.24 -23.62
CA GLY A 385 -3.68 -2.03 -24.06
C GLY A 385 -2.67 -1.49 -23.04
N MET A 386 -2.82 -1.84 -21.76
CA MET A 386 -1.90 -1.44 -20.70
C MET A 386 -0.64 -2.28 -20.60
N ARG A 387 -0.63 -3.46 -21.25
CA ARG A 387 0.49 -4.40 -21.14
C ARG A 387 1.86 -3.75 -21.34
N PRO A 388 2.08 -2.84 -22.32
CA PRO A 388 3.39 -2.23 -22.54
C PRO A 388 3.91 -1.30 -21.45
N PHE A 389 3.04 -0.83 -20.57
CA PHE A 389 3.37 0.22 -19.61
C PHE A 389 3.52 -0.30 -18.19
N LEU A 390 3.17 -1.56 -17.95
CA LEU A 390 3.10 -2.14 -16.62
C LEU A 390 4.06 -3.34 -16.49
N SER A 391 4.62 -3.53 -15.30
CA SER A 391 5.27 -4.78 -14.94
C SER A 391 4.28 -5.95 -15.03
N ASP A 392 4.82 -7.16 -15.13
CA ASP A 392 4.02 -8.37 -15.25
C ASP A 392 3.11 -8.56 -14.03
N ASN A 393 3.64 -8.36 -12.82
CA ASN A 393 2.91 -8.47 -11.57
C ASN A 393 1.74 -7.45 -11.49
N LEU A 394 2.02 -6.16 -11.72
CA LEU A 394 0.98 -5.14 -11.67
C LEU A 394 -0.11 -5.37 -12.72
N PHE A 395 0.27 -5.79 -13.93
CA PHE A 395 -0.69 -6.12 -14.98
C PHE A 395 -1.65 -7.23 -14.56
N GLN A 396 -1.15 -8.32 -13.96
CA GLN A 396 -1.97 -9.45 -13.52
C GLN A 396 -2.90 -9.07 -12.36
N THR A 397 -2.39 -8.33 -11.37
CA THR A 397 -3.18 -7.83 -10.23
C THR A 397 -4.41 -7.04 -10.69
N GLN A 398 -4.25 -6.14 -11.66
CA GLN A 398 -5.39 -5.37 -12.19
C GLN A 398 -6.31 -6.19 -13.10
N LEU A 399 -5.74 -7.13 -13.88
CA LEU A 399 -6.53 -7.98 -14.75
C LEU A 399 -7.53 -8.83 -13.96
N TYR A 400 -7.16 -9.29 -12.76
CA TYR A 400 -8.06 -9.96 -11.85
C TYR A 400 -9.32 -9.14 -11.57
N TRP A 401 -9.15 -7.88 -11.14
CA TRP A 401 -10.28 -7.01 -10.82
C TRP A 401 -11.18 -6.75 -12.03
N ILE A 402 -10.57 -6.51 -13.20
CA ILE A 402 -11.31 -6.33 -14.45
C ILE A 402 -12.14 -7.58 -14.79
N ASN A 403 -11.58 -8.77 -14.58
CA ASN A 403 -12.31 -10.02 -14.76
C ASN A 403 -13.41 -10.22 -13.72
N ALA A 404 -13.17 -9.84 -12.46
CA ALA A 404 -14.19 -9.88 -11.40
C ALA A 404 -15.38 -8.97 -11.73
N TYR A 405 -15.12 -7.74 -12.17
CA TYR A 405 -16.14 -6.82 -12.70
C TYR A 405 -16.91 -7.43 -13.87
N ARG A 406 -16.20 -8.00 -14.85
CA ARG A 406 -16.82 -8.65 -16.02
C ARG A 406 -17.73 -9.81 -15.62
N GLN A 407 -17.28 -10.68 -14.70
CA GLN A 407 -18.07 -11.82 -14.22
C GLN A 407 -19.31 -11.39 -13.45
N ALA A 408 -19.24 -10.28 -12.70
CA ALA A 408 -20.37 -9.73 -11.97
C ALA A 408 -21.36 -8.95 -12.87
N GLY A 409 -21.07 -8.78 -14.16
CA GLY A 409 -21.86 -7.90 -15.04
C GLY A 409 -21.80 -6.43 -14.61
N LEU A 410 -20.66 -6.04 -14.02
CA LEU A 410 -20.41 -4.72 -13.46
C LEU A 410 -19.24 -4.04 -14.17
N ARG A 411 -19.21 -2.72 -14.09
CA ARG A 411 -18.11 -1.91 -14.61
C ARG A 411 -17.85 -0.74 -13.67
N ASN A 412 -16.64 -0.67 -13.14
CA ASN A 412 -16.19 0.51 -12.41
C ASN A 412 -15.71 1.57 -13.41
N ILE A 413 -16.16 2.80 -13.19
CA ILE A 413 -15.91 3.94 -14.06
C ILE A 413 -15.27 5.05 -13.24
N THR A 414 -14.06 5.40 -13.66
CA THR A 414 -13.31 6.55 -13.21
C THR A 414 -13.45 7.66 -14.24
N GLU A 415 -14.25 8.68 -13.94
CA GLU A 415 -14.53 9.80 -14.86
C GLU A 415 -13.88 11.09 -14.35
N ASN A 416 -13.40 11.92 -15.29
CA ASN A 416 -12.65 13.15 -15.00
C ASN A 416 -11.43 12.95 -14.09
N ALA A 417 -10.83 11.76 -14.12
CA ALA A 417 -9.66 11.44 -13.33
C ALA A 417 -8.47 12.32 -13.72
N HIS A 418 -7.95 13.08 -12.75
CA HIS A 418 -6.83 13.98 -12.95
C HIS A 418 -5.91 14.02 -11.73
N ILE A 419 -4.61 14.21 -11.99
CA ILE A 419 -3.60 14.35 -10.96
C ILE A 419 -3.58 15.79 -10.48
N THR A 420 -3.72 16.01 -9.18
CA THR A 420 -3.70 17.32 -8.54
C THR A 420 -2.31 17.67 -8.02
N ASN A 421 -1.54 16.68 -7.56
CA ASN A 421 -0.18 16.88 -7.08
C ASN A 421 0.66 15.59 -7.20
N MET A 422 1.99 15.75 -7.28
CA MET A 422 2.91 14.62 -7.11
C MET A 422 4.09 15.02 -6.22
N VAL A 423 4.42 14.16 -5.26
CA VAL A 423 5.51 14.38 -4.31
C VAL A 423 6.52 13.23 -4.40
N LEU A 424 7.81 13.56 -4.52
CA LEU A 424 8.88 12.57 -4.49
C LEU A 424 8.94 11.88 -3.12
N ALA A 425 8.64 10.58 -3.10
CA ALA A 425 8.71 9.74 -1.92
C ALA A 425 10.08 9.04 -1.83
N ARG A 426 10.53 8.40 -2.91
CA ARG A 426 11.78 7.63 -2.92
C ARG A 426 12.41 7.55 -4.31
N VAL A 427 13.74 7.43 -4.33
CA VAL A 427 14.50 6.92 -5.47
C VAL A 427 15.34 5.73 -5.01
N THR A 428 15.15 4.57 -5.62
CA THR A 428 16.00 3.39 -5.43
C THR A 428 16.93 3.27 -6.64
N ARG A 429 18.20 2.96 -6.37
CA ARG A 429 19.22 2.70 -7.38
C ARG A 429 19.97 1.45 -6.93
N ASP A 430 19.77 0.34 -7.62
CA ASP A 430 20.41 -0.94 -7.34
C ASP A 430 21.20 -1.46 -8.56
N ALA A 431 21.65 -2.71 -8.52
CA ALA A 431 22.48 -3.29 -9.58
C ALA A 431 21.78 -3.33 -10.94
N TYR A 432 20.45 -3.51 -10.96
CA TYR A 432 19.70 -3.76 -12.18
C TYR A 432 18.65 -2.69 -12.50
N TYR A 433 18.21 -1.90 -11.51
CA TYR A 433 17.15 -0.91 -11.70
C TYR A 433 17.44 0.45 -11.08
N ASP A 434 17.00 1.48 -11.79
CA ASP A 434 16.61 2.77 -11.21
C ASP A 434 15.08 2.76 -11.01
N ALA A 435 14.61 3.09 -9.80
CA ALA A 435 13.19 3.14 -9.48
C ALA A 435 12.83 4.48 -8.82
N VAL A 436 11.77 5.12 -9.30
CA VAL A 436 11.27 6.40 -8.78
C VAL A 436 9.86 6.20 -8.26
N THR A 437 9.67 6.47 -6.97
CA THR A 437 8.36 6.41 -6.32
C THR A 437 7.85 7.83 -6.04
N LEU A 438 6.68 8.13 -6.58
CA LEU A 438 5.98 9.38 -6.39
C LEU A 438 4.68 9.08 -5.63
N ARG A 439 4.37 9.87 -4.61
CA ARG A 439 3.02 9.92 -4.08
C ARG A 439 2.19 10.80 -5.00
N VAL A 440 1.18 10.22 -5.61
CA VAL A 440 0.29 10.84 -6.59
C VAL A 440 -1.01 11.17 -5.88
N TYR A 441 -1.35 12.45 -5.83
CA TYR A 441 -2.65 12.93 -5.38
C TYR A 441 -3.53 13.15 -6.59
N ALA A 442 -4.75 12.63 -6.58
CA ALA A 442 -5.68 12.69 -7.69
C ALA A 442 -7.11 12.90 -7.21
N SER A 443 -7.98 13.29 -8.14
CA SER A 443 -9.42 13.37 -7.93
C SER A 443 -10.13 12.75 -9.14
N SER A 444 -11.21 12.03 -8.89
CA SER A 444 -12.09 11.50 -9.95
C SER A 444 -13.51 11.30 -9.44
N LEU A 445 -14.47 11.29 -10.36
CA LEU A 445 -15.72 10.58 -10.13
C LEU A 445 -15.41 9.08 -10.18
N ASP A 446 -15.89 8.35 -9.19
CA ASP A 446 -15.69 6.91 -9.09
C ASP A 446 -17.04 6.25 -8.76
N TYR A 447 -17.50 5.41 -9.67
CA TYR A 447 -18.78 4.75 -9.56
C TYR A 447 -18.81 3.43 -10.33
N THR A 448 -19.52 2.46 -9.76
CA THR A 448 -19.77 1.17 -10.41
C THR A 448 -21.15 1.15 -11.02
N VAL A 449 -21.23 0.69 -12.27
CA VAL A 449 -22.48 0.55 -13.03
C VAL A 449 -22.76 -0.91 -13.32
N ARG A 450 -24.04 -1.27 -13.36
CA ARG A 450 -24.48 -2.57 -13.89
C ARG A 450 -24.57 -2.50 -15.41
N ASP A 451 -24.03 -3.51 -16.09
CA ASP A 451 -23.97 -3.55 -17.56
C ASP A 451 -25.37 -3.61 -18.21
N GLN A 452 -26.33 -4.26 -17.56
CA GLN A 452 -27.66 -4.52 -18.11
C GLN A 452 -28.49 -3.25 -18.36
N ASP A 453 -28.44 -2.29 -17.44
CA ASP A 453 -29.32 -1.12 -17.38
C ASP A 453 -28.57 0.21 -17.18
N GLY A 454 -27.24 0.16 -16.96
CA GLY A 454 -26.43 1.33 -16.67
C GLY A 454 -26.69 1.94 -15.28
N GLN A 455 -27.43 1.26 -14.40
CA GLN A 455 -27.73 1.74 -13.06
C GLN A 455 -26.45 1.84 -12.24
N VAL A 456 -26.28 2.95 -11.51
CA VAL A 456 -25.21 3.09 -10.52
C VAL A 456 -25.53 2.21 -9.32
N VAL A 457 -24.63 1.27 -9.04
CA VAL A 457 -24.74 0.30 -7.93
C VAL A 457 -23.69 0.51 -6.85
N GLY A 458 -22.76 1.45 -7.05
CA GLY A 458 -21.75 1.85 -6.08
C GLY A 458 -21.12 3.19 -6.48
N GLY A 459 -20.57 3.90 -5.49
CA GLY A 459 -19.88 5.18 -5.68
C GLY A 459 -20.80 6.35 -6.03
N SER A 460 -20.25 7.38 -6.69
CA SER A 460 -20.99 8.59 -7.05
C SER A 460 -20.63 9.13 -8.43
N ARG A 461 -21.66 9.42 -9.22
CA ARG A 461 -21.55 10.11 -10.53
C ARG A 461 -21.50 11.64 -10.42
N SER A 462 -21.67 12.20 -9.23
CA SER A 462 -21.78 13.67 -9.04
C SER A 462 -20.86 14.22 -7.97
N ARG A 463 -20.20 13.36 -7.19
CA ARG A 463 -19.28 13.75 -6.13
C ARG A 463 -17.91 13.19 -6.44
N GLU A 464 -16.99 14.07 -6.80
CA GLU A 464 -15.59 13.69 -6.92
C GLU A 464 -15.03 13.24 -5.57
N ARG A 465 -14.11 12.29 -5.65
CA ARG A 465 -13.38 11.75 -4.52
C ARG A 465 -11.90 12.03 -4.74
N ALA A 466 -11.30 12.72 -3.78
CA ALA A 466 -9.87 12.88 -3.71
C ALA A 466 -9.23 11.63 -3.10
N TYR A 467 -8.08 11.22 -3.63
CA TYR A 467 -7.29 10.09 -3.16
C TYR A 467 -5.80 10.33 -3.37
N SER A 468 -4.98 9.52 -2.71
CA SER A 468 -3.56 9.41 -3.07
C SER A 468 -3.00 8.01 -2.95
N GLU A 469 -1.98 7.75 -3.76
CA GLU A 469 -1.31 6.45 -3.85
C GLU A 469 0.18 6.65 -4.15
N TYR A 470 1.00 5.66 -3.82
CA TYR A 470 2.42 5.61 -4.14
C TYR A 470 2.65 4.80 -5.41
N TRP A 471 3.06 5.49 -6.47
CA TRP A 471 3.31 4.91 -7.79
C TRP A 471 4.81 4.76 -8.01
N THR A 472 5.28 3.53 -8.23
CA THR A 472 6.70 3.24 -8.50
C THR A 472 6.95 2.95 -9.97
N LEU A 473 7.66 3.86 -10.65
CA LEU A 473 8.23 3.61 -11.98
C LEU A 473 9.59 2.91 -11.85
N ILE A 474 9.89 1.95 -12.73
CA ILE A 474 11.20 1.29 -12.83
C ILE A 474 11.76 1.42 -14.24
N ARG A 475 13.08 1.52 -14.35
CA ARG A 475 13.85 1.38 -15.59
C ARG A 475 15.15 0.63 -15.31
N GLY A 476 15.63 -0.12 -16.29
CA GLY A 476 16.90 -0.82 -16.24
C GLY A 476 18.05 0.13 -15.93
N ARG A 477 18.98 -0.32 -15.10
CA ARG A 477 20.17 0.44 -14.69
C ARG A 477 21.01 0.78 -15.92
N GLY A 478 21.38 2.04 -16.06
CA GLY A 478 22.25 2.51 -17.15
C GLY A 478 21.53 2.75 -18.49
N VAL A 479 20.26 2.36 -18.63
CA VAL A 479 19.39 2.86 -19.72
C VAL A 479 19.33 4.39 -19.59
N ARG A 480 19.27 5.10 -20.72
CA ARG A 480 19.24 6.58 -20.78
C ARG A 480 18.21 7.04 -21.81
N GLY A 481 17.85 8.31 -21.75
CA GLY A 481 16.98 8.93 -22.72
C GLY A 481 15.65 9.36 -22.12
N LYS A 482 14.98 10.24 -22.86
CA LYS A 482 13.72 10.85 -22.44
C LYS A 482 12.61 9.79 -22.27
N PRO A 483 11.95 9.71 -21.10
CA PRO A 483 10.75 8.90 -20.92
C PRO A 483 9.71 9.16 -22.03
N SER A 484 9.28 8.12 -22.73
CA SER A 484 8.37 8.27 -23.87
C SER A 484 6.93 8.45 -23.41
N THR A 485 6.18 9.32 -24.06
CA THR A 485 4.71 9.39 -23.91
C THR A 485 4.00 9.02 -25.22
N GLN A 486 4.73 8.34 -26.12
CA GLN A 486 4.23 7.92 -27.41
C GLN A 486 3.91 6.42 -27.37
N LYS A 487 2.88 5.99 -28.10
CA LYS A 487 2.53 4.57 -28.29
C LYS A 487 3.43 3.95 -29.36
N GLN A 488 4.74 4.00 -29.14
CA GLN A 488 5.79 3.38 -29.97
C GLN A 488 6.68 2.48 -29.12
N CYS A 489 7.22 1.43 -29.73
CA CYS A 489 8.16 0.53 -29.09
C CYS A 489 9.45 1.30 -28.75
N PRO A 490 9.87 1.37 -27.48
CA PRO A 490 11.05 2.13 -27.07
C PRO A 490 12.37 1.53 -27.62
N SER A 491 12.37 0.26 -28.03
CA SER A 491 13.52 -0.39 -28.66
C SER A 491 13.69 -0.08 -30.16
N CYS A 492 12.61 -0.10 -30.96
CA CYS A 492 12.70 -0.03 -32.44
C CYS A 492 11.90 1.10 -33.10
N GLY A 493 11.10 1.86 -32.34
CA GLY A 493 10.27 2.96 -32.86
C GLY A 493 8.99 2.54 -33.61
N ALA A 494 8.77 1.25 -33.85
CA ALA A 494 7.52 0.76 -34.47
C ALA A 494 6.29 1.08 -33.58
N PRO A 495 5.06 1.10 -34.13
CA PRO A 495 3.85 1.22 -33.32
C PRO A 495 3.82 0.20 -32.18
N LEU A 496 3.39 0.63 -30.99
CA LEU A 496 3.47 -0.19 -29.79
C LEU A 496 2.44 -1.33 -29.82
N SER A 497 2.90 -2.48 -30.29
CA SER A 497 2.17 -3.73 -30.33
C SER A 497 3.05 -4.82 -29.71
N ILE A 498 2.56 -5.46 -28.65
CA ILE A 498 3.30 -6.49 -27.91
C ILE A 498 2.40 -7.69 -27.62
N ASN A 499 3.01 -8.87 -27.45
CA ASN A 499 2.31 -10.06 -26.98
C ASN A 499 2.10 -10.03 -25.44
N MET A 500 1.34 -10.99 -24.91
CA MET A 500 1.08 -11.06 -23.47
C MET A 500 2.33 -11.37 -22.63
N ALA A 501 3.36 -11.96 -23.22
CA ALA A 501 4.68 -12.14 -22.60
C ALA A 501 5.50 -10.84 -22.56
N GLY A 502 4.98 -9.72 -23.08
CA GLY A 502 5.61 -8.41 -23.04
C GLY A 502 6.57 -8.12 -24.20
N HIS A 503 6.66 -9.01 -25.20
CA HIS A 503 7.60 -8.87 -26.32
C HIS A 503 6.97 -8.09 -27.46
N CYS A 504 7.70 -7.12 -28.00
CA CYS A 504 7.32 -6.36 -29.18
C CYS A 504 7.11 -7.28 -30.38
N THR A 505 5.98 -7.14 -31.06
CA THR A 505 5.67 -7.98 -32.24
C THR A 505 6.57 -7.68 -33.44
N HIS A 506 7.32 -6.57 -33.41
CA HIS A 506 8.22 -6.15 -34.48
C HIS A 506 9.69 -6.53 -34.22
N CYS A 507 10.26 -6.17 -33.07
CA CYS A 507 11.68 -6.40 -32.76
C CYS A 507 11.94 -7.46 -31.67
N GLN A 508 10.89 -8.07 -31.11
CA GLN A 508 10.96 -9.04 -30.02
C GLN A 508 11.59 -8.52 -28.71
N ALA A 509 11.86 -7.22 -28.58
CA ALA A 509 12.29 -6.62 -27.32
C ALA A 509 11.20 -6.79 -26.24
N ARG A 510 11.57 -7.20 -25.02
CA ARG A 510 10.66 -7.26 -23.88
C ARG A 510 10.44 -5.85 -23.34
N VAL A 511 9.33 -5.22 -23.70
CA VAL A 511 9.05 -3.81 -23.37
C VAL A 511 8.66 -3.62 -21.90
N THR A 512 8.10 -4.66 -21.28
CA THR A 512 7.51 -4.61 -19.93
C THR A 512 8.51 -4.78 -18.79
N SER A 513 9.79 -5.04 -19.12
CA SER A 513 10.85 -5.32 -18.15
C SER A 513 11.50 -4.06 -17.57
N GLY A 514 11.25 -2.89 -18.15
CA GLY A 514 11.98 -1.65 -17.86
C GLY A 514 13.30 -1.51 -18.62
N GLU A 515 13.70 -2.48 -19.45
CA GLU A 515 14.99 -2.47 -20.17
C GLU A 515 15.12 -1.39 -21.24
N PHE A 516 14.00 -0.77 -21.65
CA PHE A 516 13.97 0.19 -22.75
C PHE A 516 13.33 1.54 -22.40
N ASP A 517 12.40 1.57 -21.44
CA ASP A 517 11.78 2.80 -20.94
C ASP A 517 11.21 2.56 -19.53
N TRP A 518 10.75 3.63 -18.88
CA TRP A 518 10.10 3.58 -17.58
C TRP A 518 8.75 2.87 -17.65
N VAL A 519 8.58 1.82 -16.86
CA VAL A 519 7.30 1.10 -16.69
C VAL A 519 6.80 1.24 -15.25
N LEU A 520 5.49 1.26 -15.08
CA LEU A 520 4.88 1.28 -13.75
C LEU A 520 4.92 -0.13 -13.16
N SER A 521 5.57 -0.26 -12.00
CA SER A 521 5.81 -1.56 -11.36
C SER A 521 4.87 -1.85 -10.21
N ARG A 522 4.47 -0.81 -9.46
CA ARG A 522 3.70 -0.93 -8.22
C ARG A 522 2.83 0.29 -8.01
N ILE A 523 1.66 0.05 -7.40
CA ILE A 523 0.73 1.05 -6.88
C ILE A 523 0.42 0.62 -5.45
N GLU A 524 0.84 1.40 -4.48
CA GLU A 524 0.67 1.11 -3.05
C GLU A 524 -0.26 2.17 -2.43
N GLN A 525 -1.27 1.74 -1.68
CA GLN A 525 -2.16 2.65 -0.95
C GLN A 525 -1.43 3.30 0.22
N ASP A 526 -1.92 4.48 0.64
CA ASP A 526 -1.27 5.31 1.66
C ASP A 526 -1.05 4.56 2.99
N GLU A 527 -2.01 3.76 3.44
CA GLU A 527 -1.92 3.00 4.69
C GLU A 527 -0.97 1.80 4.64
N SER A 528 -0.58 1.35 3.44
CA SER A 528 0.32 0.20 3.23
C SER A 528 1.75 0.58 2.91
N TYR A 529 1.99 1.79 2.42
CA TYR A 529 3.33 2.22 2.03
C TYR A 529 4.24 2.45 3.25
N GLN A 530 5.29 1.63 3.38
CA GLN A 530 6.23 1.67 4.52
C GLN A 530 7.53 2.44 4.26
N GLY A 531 7.59 3.18 3.15
CA GLY A 531 8.81 3.84 2.71
C GLY A 531 9.62 2.93 1.82
#